data_AF-A0A0F6AJI5-F1
#
_entry.id   AF-A0A0F6AJI5-F1
#
_cell.length_a   1.000
_cell.length_b   1.000
_cell.length_c   1.000
_cell.angle_alpha   90.00
_cell.angle_beta   90.00
_cell.angle_gamma   90.00
#
_symmetry.space_group_name_H-M   'P 1'
#
loop_
_entity.id
_entity.type
_entity.pdbx_description
1 polymer ?
#
loop_
_entity_poly.entity_id
_entity_poly.type
_entity_poly.pdbx_seq_one_letter_code
_entity_poly.pdbx_strand_id
1 'polypeptide(L)'
;MATAFLWGYYGFDNFGDELMFKACVNLLKELGFGTIYTPLPKGKKSMGITSVDRYSLKILSLLKKSQVSIAGGGGLFQDVTSFRSLLYYYSLSKASLLMNKPLIFFGNSVGPLRRKLSKKLVWDVFKDKRTVFIARDPASYRYIKMIGGNAVLGTDPAIIHLMESDMERNTEKKAVFFLKSPMDVSYILKSLKDQGINDFVISTAFPGDHSYLPPLRNGENLLEEIVSSSIVITERFHPALVAAYFEVPFIIVDCQKARRFFTRYTKEDHFFSKRDPLEISLKVPVVLKKELKLKEKMKNDAIEMKEMLKGVLKGW
;
A
#
# COMPACT_ATOMS: atom_id res chain seq x y z
N MET A 1 4.34 26.32 -14.72
CA MET A 1 3.93 25.48 -13.57
C MET A 1 4.72 24.19 -13.62
N ALA A 2 5.07 23.61 -12.47
CA ALA A 2 5.83 22.37 -12.44
C ALA A 2 4.98 21.16 -12.90
N THR A 3 5.63 20.18 -13.53
CA THR A 3 4.95 19.02 -14.14
C THR A 3 5.53 17.71 -13.67
N ALA A 4 4.68 16.81 -13.14
CA ALA A 4 5.07 15.48 -12.68
C ALA A 4 4.43 14.36 -13.51
N PHE A 5 5.19 13.29 -13.74
CA PHE A 5 4.67 12.03 -14.25
C PHE A 5 4.51 11.05 -13.09
N LEU A 6 3.29 10.87 -12.59
CA LEU A 6 2.96 9.97 -11.49
C LEU A 6 2.47 8.64 -12.06
N TRP A 7 3.01 7.52 -11.59
CA TRP A 7 2.61 6.19 -12.06
C TRP A 7 2.58 5.16 -10.95
N GLY A 8 1.70 4.16 -11.11
CA GLY A 8 1.46 3.11 -10.12
C GLY A 8 0.42 2.10 -10.62
N TYR A 9 -0.20 1.37 -9.70
CA TYR A 9 -1.30 0.44 -10.01
C TYR A 9 -2.66 1.08 -9.72
N TYR A 10 -2.95 2.21 -10.36
CA TYR A 10 -4.15 3.01 -10.10
C TYR A 10 -5.28 2.70 -11.08
N GLY A 11 -6.52 2.97 -10.68
CA GLY A 11 -7.73 2.77 -11.48
C GLY A 11 -8.19 1.32 -11.59
N PHE A 12 -7.64 0.42 -10.77
CA PHE A 12 -8.01 -1.00 -10.71
C PHE A 12 -8.90 -1.34 -9.52
N ASP A 13 -9.42 -0.31 -8.85
CA ASP A 13 -10.34 -0.44 -7.71
C ASP A 13 -9.71 -1.27 -6.56
N ASN A 14 -8.37 -1.22 -6.44
CA ASN A 14 -7.64 -1.75 -5.30
C ASN A 14 -7.60 -0.67 -4.22
N PHE A 15 -8.30 -0.93 -3.11
CA PHE A 15 -8.48 0.02 -2.02
C PHE A 15 -7.19 0.77 -1.65
N GLY A 16 -6.10 0.04 -1.41
CA GLY A 16 -4.86 0.68 -0.99
C GLY A 16 -4.10 1.42 -2.07
N ASP A 17 -4.11 0.92 -3.31
CA ASP A 17 -3.47 1.64 -4.41
C ASP A 17 -4.22 2.95 -4.71
N GLU A 18 -5.54 2.98 -4.54
CA GLU A 18 -6.34 4.21 -4.63
C GLU A 18 -6.05 5.20 -3.48
N LEU A 19 -5.85 4.71 -2.24
CA LEU A 19 -5.42 5.59 -1.12
C LEU A 19 -4.05 6.21 -1.39
N MET A 20 -3.07 5.40 -1.82
CA MET A 20 -1.74 5.89 -2.17
C MET A 20 -1.79 6.88 -3.33
N PHE A 21 -2.65 6.62 -4.32
CA PHE A 21 -2.83 7.53 -5.45
C PHE A 21 -3.33 8.91 -5.02
N LYS A 22 -4.39 8.96 -4.20
CA LYS A 22 -4.91 10.21 -3.64
C LYS A 22 -3.85 10.96 -2.83
N ALA A 23 -3.13 10.25 -1.96
CA ALA A 23 -2.03 10.81 -1.19
C ALA A 23 -0.95 11.45 -2.08
N CYS A 24 -0.51 10.74 -3.12
CA CYS A 24 0.53 11.24 -4.03
C CYS A 24 0.06 12.45 -4.84
N VAL A 25 -1.20 12.45 -5.31
CA VAL A 25 -1.76 13.57 -6.07
C VAL A 25 -1.87 14.82 -5.18
N ASN A 26 -2.40 14.69 -3.96
CA ASN A 26 -2.54 15.80 -3.01
C ASN A 26 -1.17 16.38 -2.66
N LEU A 27 -0.21 15.52 -2.33
CA LEU A 27 1.15 15.93 -1.99
C LEU A 27 1.85 16.66 -3.14
N LEU A 28 1.71 16.18 -4.37
CA LEU A 28 2.30 16.88 -5.52
C LEU A 28 1.68 18.25 -5.76
N LYS A 29 0.36 18.39 -5.58
CA LYS A 29 -0.30 19.70 -5.65
C LYS A 29 0.19 20.64 -4.55
N GLU A 30 0.31 20.16 -3.31
CA GLU A 30 0.89 20.89 -2.17
C GLU A 30 2.32 21.40 -2.49
N LEU A 31 3.10 20.58 -3.19
CA LEU A 31 4.46 20.90 -3.63
C LEU A 31 4.53 21.78 -4.89
N GLY A 32 3.40 22.29 -5.40
CA GLY A 32 3.36 23.24 -6.50
C GLY A 32 3.36 22.63 -7.92
N PHE A 33 3.13 21.32 -8.04
CA PHE A 33 2.95 20.69 -9.35
C PHE A 33 1.57 21.02 -9.94
N GLY A 34 1.52 22.05 -10.77
CA GLY A 34 0.29 22.48 -11.45
C GLY A 34 -0.18 21.54 -12.56
N THR A 35 0.64 20.57 -12.99
CA THR A 35 0.21 19.52 -13.92
C THR A 35 0.75 18.16 -13.52
N ILE A 36 -0.16 17.18 -13.39
CA ILE A 36 0.18 15.79 -13.07
C ILE A 36 -0.34 14.92 -14.21
N TYR A 37 0.56 14.16 -14.83
CA TYR A 37 0.24 13.13 -15.82
C TYR A 37 0.24 11.76 -15.15
N THR A 38 -0.78 10.94 -15.41
CA THR A 38 -0.83 9.56 -14.90
C THR A 38 -1.34 8.55 -15.93
N PRO A 39 -0.71 7.38 -16.07
CA PRO A 39 -1.27 6.27 -16.82
C PRO A 39 -2.38 5.58 -16.00
N LEU A 40 -3.58 5.43 -16.59
CA LEU A 40 -4.72 4.72 -16.01
C LEU A 40 -5.25 3.65 -16.98
N PRO A 41 -6.04 2.66 -16.49
CA PRO A 41 -6.76 1.73 -17.35
C PRO A 41 -7.68 2.45 -18.32
N LYS A 42 -7.91 1.85 -19.49
CA LYS A 42 -8.82 2.38 -20.50
C LYS A 42 -10.19 2.67 -19.87
N GLY A 43 -10.72 3.88 -20.12
CA GLY A 43 -12.01 4.33 -19.60
C GLY A 43 -11.98 4.94 -18.20
N LYS A 44 -10.91 4.75 -17.42
CA LYS A 44 -10.75 5.40 -16.11
C LYS A 44 -10.21 6.83 -16.30
N LYS A 45 -10.76 7.77 -15.54
CA LYS A 45 -10.32 9.17 -15.46
C LYS A 45 -10.27 9.59 -14.00
N SER A 46 -9.47 10.59 -13.69
CA SER A 46 -9.40 11.20 -12.37
C SER A 46 -9.49 12.72 -12.50
N MET A 47 -10.25 13.35 -11.61
CA MET A 47 -10.45 14.79 -11.62
C MET A 47 -9.18 15.53 -11.19
N GLY A 48 -8.93 16.70 -11.78
CA GLY A 48 -7.81 17.57 -11.38
C GLY A 48 -6.41 17.06 -11.75
N ILE A 49 -6.32 16.07 -12.64
CA ILE A 49 -5.07 15.58 -13.26
C ILE A 49 -5.31 15.20 -14.72
N THR A 50 -4.25 15.03 -15.50
CA THR A 50 -4.34 14.55 -16.88
C THR A 50 -4.02 13.06 -16.93
N SER A 51 -5.03 12.25 -17.25
CA SER A 51 -4.87 10.79 -17.37
C SER A 51 -4.71 10.35 -18.83
N VAL A 52 -3.98 9.26 -19.04
CA VAL A 52 -3.79 8.63 -20.35
C VAL A 52 -3.98 7.12 -20.21
N ASP A 53 -4.44 6.45 -21.26
CA ASP A 53 -4.44 4.98 -21.30
C ASP A 53 -3.01 4.48 -21.05
N ARG A 54 -2.87 3.57 -20.08
CA ARG A 54 -1.59 3.01 -19.62
C ARG A 54 -0.81 2.23 -20.68
N TYR A 55 -1.44 1.87 -21.80
CA TYR A 55 -0.80 1.23 -22.95
C TYR A 55 -0.62 2.18 -24.14
N SER A 56 -0.99 3.45 -24.00
CA SER A 56 -0.82 4.44 -25.06
C SER A 56 0.64 4.86 -25.22
N LEU A 57 1.08 4.97 -26.48
CA LEU A 57 2.38 5.58 -26.82
C LEU A 57 2.49 7.05 -26.37
N LYS A 58 1.36 7.73 -26.12
CA LYS A 58 1.31 9.09 -25.59
C LYS A 58 2.03 9.22 -24.24
N ILE A 59 2.16 8.13 -23.48
CA ILE A 59 2.92 8.11 -22.22
C ILE A 59 4.33 8.66 -22.39
N LEU A 60 5.02 8.29 -23.48
CA LEU A 60 6.39 8.77 -23.73
C LEU A 60 6.44 10.29 -23.94
N SER A 61 5.43 10.85 -24.61
CA SER A 61 5.31 12.30 -24.80
C SER A 61 5.03 13.03 -23.48
N LEU A 62 4.11 12.51 -22.66
CA LEU A 62 3.79 13.08 -21.36
C LEU A 62 4.96 12.99 -20.37
N LEU A 63 5.66 11.85 -20.36
CA LEU A 63 6.87 11.67 -19.57
C LEU A 63 7.97 12.65 -20.00
N LYS A 64 8.19 12.84 -21.31
CA LYS A 64 9.16 13.81 -21.82
C LYS A 64 8.85 15.25 -21.38
N LYS A 65 7.56 15.62 -21.32
CA LYS A 65 7.08 16.94 -20.85
C LYS A 65 7.18 17.13 -19.33
N SER A 66 7.36 16.05 -18.57
CA SER A 66 7.44 16.11 -17.12
C SER A 66 8.84 16.46 -16.64
N GLN A 67 8.94 17.12 -15.50
CA GLN A 67 10.22 17.43 -14.85
C GLN A 67 10.72 16.25 -14.02
N VAL A 68 9.80 15.51 -13.39
CA VAL A 68 10.11 14.34 -12.55
C VAL A 68 9.19 13.17 -12.87
N SER A 69 9.71 11.95 -12.71
CA SER A 69 8.95 10.70 -12.77
C SER A 69 8.83 10.10 -11.38
N ILE A 70 7.62 9.79 -10.93
CA ILE A 70 7.34 9.31 -9.58
C ILE A 70 6.53 8.03 -9.67
N ALA A 71 7.11 6.94 -9.16
CA ALA A 71 6.39 5.72 -8.83
C ALA A 71 5.73 5.91 -7.44
N GLY A 72 4.42 6.16 -7.40
CA GLY A 72 3.72 6.47 -6.15
C GLY A 72 3.20 5.21 -5.45
N GLY A 73 4.03 4.61 -4.62
CA GLY A 73 3.61 3.53 -3.72
C GLY A 73 3.46 2.15 -4.36
N GLY A 74 3.19 1.16 -3.52
CA GLY A 74 2.90 -0.20 -3.93
C GLY A 74 4.13 -1.09 -4.18
N GLY A 75 3.85 -2.37 -4.46
CA GLY A 75 4.87 -3.39 -4.74
C GLY A 75 5.07 -3.59 -6.24
N LEU A 76 5.54 -2.58 -6.96
CA LEU A 76 5.59 -2.56 -8.43
C LEU A 76 6.65 -3.52 -9.00
N PHE A 77 7.76 -3.72 -8.28
CA PHE A 77 8.84 -4.64 -8.66
C PHE A 77 8.77 -5.96 -7.89
N GLN A 78 7.87 -6.85 -8.32
CA GLN A 78 7.83 -8.26 -7.91
C GLN A 78 7.50 -9.14 -9.11
N ASP A 79 7.86 -10.43 -9.05
CA ASP A 79 7.59 -11.37 -10.14
C ASP A 79 6.77 -12.60 -9.72
N VAL A 80 6.24 -12.58 -8.48
CA VAL A 80 5.34 -13.62 -7.96
C VAL A 80 3.94 -13.47 -8.51
N THR A 81 3.41 -12.25 -8.56
CA THR A 81 2.07 -11.99 -9.13
C THR A 81 2.11 -11.98 -10.66
N SER A 82 3.05 -11.25 -11.28
CA SER A 82 3.15 -11.17 -12.73
C SER A 82 4.50 -10.62 -13.17
N PHE A 83 5.26 -11.43 -13.92
CA PHE A 83 6.49 -10.95 -14.55
C PHE A 83 6.22 -9.86 -15.60
N ARG A 84 5.08 -9.92 -16.31
CA ARG A 84 4.68 -8.89 -17.27
C ARG A 84 4.47 -7.53 -16.60
N SER A 85 3.89 -7.52 -15.40
CA SER A 85 3.74 -6.27 -14.63
C SER A 85 5.09 -5.68 -14.23
N LEU A 86 6.07 -6.51 -13.86
CA LEU A 86 7.42 -6.04 -13.58
C LEU A 86 8.05 -5.40 -14.83
N LEU A 87 7.92 -6.05 -15.99
CA LEU A 87 8.42 -5.52 -17.26
C LEU A 87 7.78 -4.17 -17.62
N TYR A 88 6.48 -4.01 -17.37
CA TYR A 88 5.77 -2.76 -17.58
C TYR A 88 6.35 -1.62 -16.72
N TYR A 89 6.52 -1.85 -15.42
CA TYR A 89 7.06 -0.80 -14.54
C TYR A 89 8.55 -0.56 -14.77
N TYR A 90 9.29 -1.59 -15.18
CA TYR A 90 10.67 -1.43 -15.63
C TYR A 90 10.76 -0.56 -16.89
N SER A 91 9.88 -0.74 -17.88
CA SER A 91 9.92 0.07 -19.10
C SER A 91 9.62 1.55 -18.84
N LEU A 92 8.67 1.87 -17.95
CA LEU A 92 8.44 3.25 -17.50
C LEU A 92 9.65 3.84 -16.78
N SER A 93 10.30 3.05 -15.92
CA SER A 93 11.51 3.46 -15.21
C SER A 93 12.65 3.76 -16.19
N LYS A 94 12.90 2.86 -17.15
CA LYS A 94 13.93 3.05 -18.17
C LYS A 94 13.63 4.21 -19.09
N ALA A 95 12.39 4.38 -19.53
CA ALA A 95 12.00 5.53 -20.35
C ALA A 95 12.28 6.85 -19.62
N SER A 96 12.00 6.90 -18.31
CA SER A 96 12.28 8.08 -17.48
C SER A 96 13.78 8.40 -17.47
N LEU A 97 14.61 7.40 -17.18
CA LEU A 97 16.07 7.57 -17.11
C LEU A 97 16.72 7.87 -18.47
N LEU A 98 16.22 7.28 -19.56
CA LEU A 98 16.66 7.57 -20.93
C LEU A 98 16.32 9.00 -21.36
N MET A 99 15.22 9.55 -20.85
CA MET A 99 14.82 10.95 -21.05
C MET A 99 15.48 11.91 -20.05
N ASN A 100 16.49 11.45 -19.31
CA ASN A 100 17.18 12.18 -18.26
C ASN A 100 16.26 12.74 -17.18
N LYS A 101 15.13 12.07 -16.92
CA LYS A 101 14.21 12.46 -15.85
C LYS A 101 14.70 11.87 -14.54
N PRO A 102 14.73 12.68 -13.47
CA PRO A 102 14.86 12.15 -12.14
C PRO A 102 13.70 11.19 -11.82
N LEU A 103 14.02 10.07 -11.15
CA LEU A 103 13.10 8.98 -10.90
C LEU A 103 12.99 8.72 -9.40
N ILE A 104 11.79 8.91 -8.84
CA ILE A 104 11.53 8.69 -7.41
C ILE A 104 10.57 7.52 -7.25
N PHE A 105 10.95 6.56 -6.44
CA PHE A 105 10.02 5.57 -5.88
C PHE A 105 9.59 6.06 -4.51
N PHE A 106 8.31 6.39 -4.37
CA PHE A 106 7.76 7.03 -3.17
C PHE A 106 6.93 6.01 -2.38
N GLY A 107 7.52 5.43 -1.33
CA GLY A 107 6.83 4.46 -0.48
C GLY A 107 6.59 3.11 -1.17
N ASN A 108 7.59 2.63 -1.91
CA ASN A 108 7.50 1.35 -2.63
C ASN A 108 8.10 0.18 -1.87
N SER A 109 7.61 -1.02 -2.17
CA SER A 109 8.28 -2.27 -1.82
C SER A 109 8.89 -2.95 -3.05
N VAL A 110 9.98 -3.68 -2.83
CA VAL A 110 10.60 -4.58 -3.80
C VAL A 110 10.45 -6.03 -3.35
N GLY A 111 10.17 -6.89 -4.32
CA GLY A 111 10.11 -8.34 -4.19
C GLY A 111 8.78 -8.91 -3.71
N PRO A 112 8.66 -10.25 -3.72
CA PRO A 112 9.74 -11.20 -4.00
C PRO A 112 10.20 -11.19 -5.46
N LEU A 113 11.49 -11.48 -5.69
CA LEU A 113 12.12 -11.57 -7.01
C LEU A 113 12.70 -12.98 -7.18
N ARG A 114 11.92 -13.89 -7.78
CA ARG A 114 12.28 -15.30 -7.99
C ARG A 114 13.22 -15.47 -9.18
N ARG A 115 13.01 -14.72 -10.27
CA ARG A 115 13.80 -14.82 -11.50
C ARG A 115 15.10 -14.02 -11.43
N LYS A 116 16.18 -14.59 -11.96
CA LYS A 116 17.48 -13.90 -12.16
C LYS A 116 17.31 -12.63 -13.00
N LEU A 117 16.50 -12.70 -14.06
CA LEU A 117 16.21 -11.55 -14.91
C LEU A 117 15.51 -10.42 -14.14
N SER A 118 14.52 -10.74 -13.29
CA SER A 118 13.86 -9.74 -12.44
C SER A 118 14.84 -9.02 -11.52
N LYS A 119 15.79 -9.73 -10.92
CA LYS A 119 16.87 -9.13 -10.11
C LYS A 119 17.75 -8.20 -10.95
N LYS A 120 18.13 -8.61 -12.16
CA LYS A 120 18.94 -7.79 -13.08
C LYS A 120 18.21 -6.52 -13.51
N LEU A 121 16.92 -6.58 -13.82
CA LEU A 121 16.11 -5.43 -14.21
C LEU A 121 15.98 -4.41 -13.07
N VAL A 122 15.75 -4.90 -11.85
CA VAL A 122 15.71 -4.06 -10.65
C VAL A 122 17.08 -3.41 -10.41
N TRP A 123 18.18 -4.17 -10.45
CA TRP A 123 19.53 -3.61 -10.34
C TRP A 123 19.82 -2.54 -11.41
N ASP A 124 19.41 -2.78 -12.65
CA ASP A 124 19.63 -1.85 -13.75
C ASP A 124 18.94 -0.49 -13.57
N VAL A 125 17.79 -0.44 -12.89
CA VAL A 125 17.08 0.81 -12.55
C VAL A 125 17.75 1.51 -11.36
N PHE A 126 18.09 0.77 -10.31
CA PHE A 126 18.55 1.34 -9.04
C PHE A 126 20.05 1.67 -9.00
N LYS A 127 20.85 1.18 -9.96
CA LYS A 127 22.26 1.60 -10.11
C LYS A 127 22.40 3.04 -10.66
N ASP A 128 21.35 3.59 -11.27
CA ASP A 128 21.37 4.96 -11.80
C ASP A 128 21.26 5.98 -10.66
N LYS A 129 22.19 6.94 -10.62
CA LYS A 129 22.28 7.94 -9.54
C LYS A 129 21.06 8.88 -9.45
N ARG A 130 20.28 8.97 -10.53
CA ARG A 130 19.05 9.78 -10.59
C ARG A 130 17.83 9.05 -10.03
N THR A 131 17.99 7.78 -9.66
CA THR A 131 16.94 6.99 -9.03
C THR A 131 17.03 7.12 -7.52
N VAL A 132 15.98 7.62 -6.87
CA VAL A 132 15.84 7.66 -5.41
C VAL A 132 14.75 6.69 -4.98
N PHE A 133 15.04 5.83 -4.00
CA PHE A 133 14.10 4.86 -3.47
C PHE A 133 13.72 5.15 -2.03
N ILE A 134 12.53 5.70 -1.82
CA ILE A 134 11.91 5.83 -0.50
C ILE A 134 11.20 4.50 -0.23
N ALA A 135 11.85 3.66 0.58
CA ALA A 135 11.40 2.31 0.86
C ALA A 135 10.23 2.32 1.85
N ARG A 136 9.18 1.57 1.53
CA ARG A 136 8.04 1.36 2.45
C ARG A 136 8.37 0.47 3.64
N ASP A 137 9.26 -0.50 3.44
CA ASP A 137 9.56 -1.53 4.43
C ASP A 137 11.06 -1.78 4.59
N PRO A 138 11.52 -2.19 5.79
CA PRO A 138 12.95 -2.41 6.07
C PRO A 138 13.62 -3.43 5.15
N ALA A 139 12.90 -4.46 4.69
CA ALA A 139 13.49 -5.47 3.80
C ALA A 139 13.74 -4.91 2.40
N SER A 140 12.85 -4.06 1.87
CA SER A 140 13.07 -3.35 0.60
C SER A 140 14.26 -2.39 0.70
N TYR A 141 14.32 -1.62 1.79
CA TYR A 141 15.43 -0.70 2.06
C TYR A 141 16.78 -1.44 2.02
N ARG A 142 16.91 -2.51 2.81
CA ARG A 142 18.15 -3.31 2.86
C ARG A 142 18.50 -3.89 1.50
N TYR A 143 17.52 -4.42 0.76
CA TYR A 143 17.76 -4.99 -0.56
C TYR A 143 18.31 -3.95 -1.55
N ILE A 144 17.72 -2.74 -1.60
CA ILE A 144 18.19 -1.68 -2.50
C ILE A 144 19.57 -1.15 -2.09
N LYS A 145 19.83 -0.98 -0.79
CA LYS A 145 21.17 -0.61 -0.30
C LYS A 145 22.23 -1.66 -0.66
N MET A 146 21.91 -2.95 -0.50
CA MET A 146 22.80 -4.06 -0.82
C MET A 146 23.23 -4.07 -2.30
N ILE A 147 22.34 -3.69 -3.22
CA ILE A 147 22.65 -3.62 -4.64
C ILE A 147 23.26 -2.27 -5.08
N GLY A 148 23.63 -1.41 -4.12
CA GLY A 148 24.29 -0.13 -4.35
C GLY A 148 23.36 1.04 -4.70
N GLY A 149 22.05 0.87 -4.54
CA GLY A 149 21.08 1.92 -4.88
C GLY A 149 20.95 3.02 -3.82
N ASN A 150 20.52 4.21 -4.25
CA ASN A 150 20.17 5.31 -3.35
C ASN A 150 18.81 5.05 -2.71
N ALA A 151 18.80 4.62 -1.45
CA ALA A 151 17.59 4.34 -0.71
C ALA A 151 17.58 4.99 0.67
N VAL A 152 16.40 5.44 1.07
CA VAL A 152 16.04 5.88 2.41
C VAL A 152 14.83 5.08 2.87
N LEU A 153 14.69 4.91 4.19
CA LEU A 153 13.54 4.20 4.75
C LEU A 153 12.44 5.22 5.07
N GLY A 154 11.27 5.06 4.45
CA GLY A 154 10.06 5.81 4.73
C GLY A 154 8.93 4.89 5.21
N THR A 155 7.70 5.17 4.77
CA THR A 155 6.50 4.38 5.10
C THR A 155 5.58 4.23 3.88
N ASP A 156 4.31 3.87 4.08
CA ASP A 156 3.31 3.77 3.00
C ASP A 156 2.61 5.12 2.76
N PRO A 157 2.51 5.62 1.51
CA PRO A 157 1.87 6.91 1.22
C PRO A 157 0.40 6.98 1.64
N ALA A 158 -0.30 5.85 1.76
CA ALA A 158 -1.69 5.83 2.21
C ALA A 158 -1.85 6.51 3.59
N ILE A 159 -0.84 6.45 4.47
CA ILE A 159 -0.88 7.10 5.79
C ILE A 159 -1.03 8.61 5.67
N ILE A 160 -0.42 9.24 4.66
CA ILE A 160 -0.56 10.68 4.42
C ILE A 160 -2.03 11.03 4.16
N HIS A 161 -2.74 10.21 3.39
CA HIS A 161 -4.18 10.42 3.17
C HIS A 161 -5.01 10.17 4.44
N LEU A 162 -4.64 9.19 5.27
CA LEU A 162 -5.31 8.94 6.55
C LEU A 162 -5.05 10.04 7.60
N MET A 163 -3.96 10.81 7.46
CA MET A 163 -3.70 11.99 8.30
C MET A 163 -4.64 13.16 7.99
N GLU A 164 -5.13 13.23 6.76
CA GLU A 164 -6.08 14.25 6.29
C GLU A 164 -7.54 13.88 6.60
N SER A 165 -7.81 12.68 7.13
CA SER A 165 -9.17 12.26 7.46
C SER A 165 -9.58 12.73 8.85
N ASP A 166 -10.77 13.32 8.98
CA ASP A 166 -11.41 13.68 10.25
C ASP A 166 -12.06 12.48 10.98
N MET A 167 -11.71 11.26 10.59
CA MET A 167 -12.30 10.06 11.16
C MET A 167 -11.77 9.81 12.57
N GLU A 168 -12.71 9.72 13.51
CA GLU A 168 -12.44 9.25 14.86
C GLU A 168 -12.92 7.82 15.05
N ARG A 169 -12.28 7.12 15.98
CA ARG A 169 -12.63 5.74 16.29
C ARG A 169 -13.95 5.71 17.05
N ASN A 170 -14.96 5.06 16.48
CA ASN A 170 -16.22 4.75 17.16
C ASN A 170 -16.42 3.23 17.22
N THR A 171 -16.16 2.60 18.37
CA THR A 171 -16.06 1.13 18.43
C THR A 171 -17.44 0.47 18.55
N GLU A 172 -17.83 -0.25 17.50
CA GLU A 172 -18.97 -1.15 17.45
C GLU A 172 -18.55 -2.58 17.75
N LYS A 173 -19.51 -3.40 18.24
CA LYS A 173 -19.31 -4.83 18.53
C LYS A 173 -19.31 -5.70 17.27
N LYS A 174 -18.48 -5.33 16.30
CA LYS A 174 -18.33 -6.01 15.00
C LYS A 174 -16.91 -6.44 14.68
N ALA A 175 -16.78 -7.52 13.92
CA ALA A 175 -15.51 -7.97 13.34
C ALA A 175 -15.58 -7.92 11.81
N VAL A 176 -14.50 -7.43 11.19
CA VAL A 176 -14.43 -7.27 9.73
C VAL A 176 -13.39 -8.19 9.14
N PHE A 177 -13.77 -8.92 8.10
CA PHE A 177 -12.97 -9.91 7.42
C PHE A 177 -12.63 -9.46 5.99
N PHE A 178 -11.35 -9.60 5.62
CA PHE A 178 -10.86 -9.38 4.26
C PHE A 178 -10.15 -10.64 3.77
N LEU A 179 -10.89 -11.50 3.07
CA LEU A 179 -10.42 -12.81 2.63
C LEU A 179 -10.23 -12.84 1.11
N LYS A 180 -9.12 -13.43 0.65
CA LYS A 180 -8.84 -13.65 -0.78
C LYS A 180 -9.61 -14.83 -1.36
N SER A 181 -9.97 -15.78 -0.49
CA SER A 181 -10.69 -17.01 -0.84
C SER A 181 -11.47 -17.51 0.38
N PRO A 182 -12.46 -18.41 0.20
CA PRO A 182 -13.25 -18.96 1.31
C PRO A 182 -12.40 -19.63 2.40
N MET A 183 -12.82 -19.48 3.65
CA MET A 183 -12.21 -20.09 4.85
C MET A 183 -13.34 -20.54 5.78
N ASP A 184 -13.19 -21.67 6.47
CA ASP A 184 -14.08 -21.98 7.60
C ASP A 184 -13.80 -21.02 8.76
N VAL A 185 -14.77 -20.18 9.08
CA VAL A 185 -14.65 -19.15 10.13
C VAL A 185 -15.29 -19.59 11.44
N SER A 186 -15.85 -20.80 11.55
CA SER A 186 -16.70 -21.23 12.67
C SER A 186 -16.02 -21.06 14.04
N TYR A 187 -14.76 -21.48 14.17
CA TYR A 187 -13.97 -21.32 15.40
C TYR A 187 -13.69 -19.85 15.73
N ILE A 188 -13.42 -19.03 14.70
CA ILE A 188 -13.15 -17.61 14.85
C ILE A 188 -14.42 -16.90 15.35
N LEU A 189 -15.57 -17.18 14.72
CA LEU A 189 -16.85 -16.60 15.11
C LEU A 189 -17.22 -16.98 16.55
N LYS A 190 -17.00 -18.23 16.95
CA LYS A 190 -17.22 -18.65 18.35
C LYS A 190 -16.36 -17.82 19.31
N SER A 191 -15.06 -17.70 19.04
CA SER A 191 -14.17 -16.90 19.89
C SER A 191 -14.57 -15.42 19.95
N LEU A 192 -15.00 -14.83 18.83
CA LEU A 192 -15.50 -13.46 18.79
C LEU A 192 -16.78 -13.28 19.64
N LYS A 193 -17.73 -14.23 19.55
CA LYS A 193 -18.94 -14.23 20.39
C LYS A 193 -18.61 -14.33 21.87
N ASP A 194 -17.63 -15.15 22.24
CA ASP A 194 -17.15 -15.27 23.62
C ASP A 194 -16.55 -13.94 24.15
N GLN A 195 -16.12 -13.04 23.25
CA GLN A 195 -15.68 -11.69 23.55
C GLN A 195 -16.79 -10.62 23.39
N GLY A 196 -18.04 -11.04 23.15
CA GLY A 196 -19.20 -10.16 23.02
C GLY A 196 -19.37 -9.51 21.65
N ILE A 197 -18.66 -9.96 20.62
CA ILE A 197 -18.74 -9.46 19.24
C ILE A 197 -19.71 -10.35 18.46
N ASN A 198 -20.81 -9.77 17.96
CA ASN A 198 -21.92 -10.52 17.36
C ASN A 198 -22.25 -10.11 15.92
N ASP A 199 -21.67 -9.01 15.42
CA ASP A 199 -21.78 -8.60 14.02
C ASP A 199 -20.51 -8.99 13.25
N PHE A 200 -20.68 -9.66 12.11
CA PHE A 200 -19.58 -10.20 11.32
C PHE A 200 -19.70 -9.73 9.88
N VAL A 201 -18.68 -9.03 9.40
CA VAL A 201 -18.70 -8.34 8.12
C VAL A 201 -17.64 -8.94 7.21
N ILE A 202 -17.99 -9.29 5.98
CA ILE A 202 -17.03 -9.58 4.91
C ILE A 202 -16.94 -8.37 3.98
N SER A 203 -15.72 -7.91 3.71
CA SER A 203 -15.45 -6.76 2.84
C SER A 203 -14.32 -7.06 1.87
N THR A 204 -14.27 -6.34 0.76
CA THR A 204 -13.34 -6.57 -0.35
C THR A 204 -12.40 -5.38 -0.53
N ALA A 205 -11.10 -5.62 -0.42
CA ALA A 205 -10.08 -4.58 -0.67
C ALA A 205 -9.58 -4.59 -2.12
N PHE A 206 -9.99 -5.60 -2.89
CA PHE A 206 -9.65 -5.81 -4.28
C PHE A 206 -10.82 -6.49 -5.00
N PRO A 207 -11.11 -6.19 -6.29
CA PRO A 207 -12.27 -6.76 -6.98
C PRO A 207 -12.31 -8.28 -7.06
N GLY A 208 -11.15 -8.94 -7.00
CA GLY A 208 -11.05 -10.41 -6.96
C GLY A 208 -11.06 -11.03 -5.55
N ASP A 209 -11.37 -10.26 -4.50
CA ASP A 209 -11.56 -10.80 -3.15
C ASP A 209 -12.86 -11.58 -3.02
N HIS A 210 -12.91 -12.44 -2.01
CA HIS A 210 -14.13 -13.15 -1.68
C HIS A 210 -15.11 -12.20 -0.99
N SER A 211 -16.32 -12.10 -1.54
CA SER A 211 -17.32 -11.11 -1.13
C SER A 211 -18.55 -11.71 -0.45
N TYR A 212 -18.66 -13.03 -0.32
CA TYR A 212 -19.86 -13.67 0.23
C TYR A 212 -19.54 -14.95 0.98
N LEU A 213 -19.74 -14.93 2.30
CA LEU A 213 -19.48 -16.08 3.17
C LEU A 213 -20.43 -16.07 4.38
N PRO A 214 -21.66 -16.59 4.27
CA PRO A 214 -22.55 -16.69 5.43
C PRO A 214 -21.88 -17.38 6.62
N PRO A 215 -22.09 -16.90 7.86
CA PRO A 215 -23.07 -15.89 8.27
C PRO A 215 -22.58 -14.43 8.19
N LEU A 216 -21.47 -14.14 7.50
CA LEU A 216 -20.95 -12.77 7.41
C LEU A 216 -21.81 -11.95 6.45
N ARG A 217 -22.25 -10.77 6.89
CA ARG A 217 -22.92 -9.80 6.01
C ARG A 217 -21.91 -9.04 5.16
N ASN A 218 -22.35 -8.51 4.02
CA ASN A 218 -21.49 -7.67 3.19
C ASN A 218 -21.27 -6.32 3.87
N GLY A 219 -20.04 -5.85 3.85
CA GLY A 219 -19.70 -4.49 4.24
C GLY A 219 -20.00 -3.49 3.12
N GLU A 220 -20.33 -2.27 3.48
CA GLU A 220 -20.63 -1.19 2.54
C GLU A 220 -19.41 -0.29 2.31
N ASN A 221 -19.13 0.59 3.27
CA ASN A 221 -17.96 1.48 3.21
C ASN A 221 -16.78 0.84 3.94
N LEU A 222 -15.78 0.43 3.18
CA LEU A 222 -14.60 -0.27 3.68
C LEU A 222 -13.89 0.49 4.81
N LEU A 223 -13.68 1.80 4.65
CA LEU A 223 -12.92 2.59 5.62
C LEU A 223 -13.71 2.74 6.93
N GLU A 224 -15.01 3.04 6.83
CA GLU A 224 -15.91 3.13 7.99
C GLU A 224 -16.02 1.80 8.72
N GLU A 225 -16.19 0.68 7.98
CA GLU A 225 -16.27 -0.65 8.56
C GLU A 225 -14.99 -1.00 9.35
N ILE A 226 -13.81 -0.68 8.82
CA ILE A 226 -12.55 -0.87 9.57
C ILE A 226 -12.51 0.00 10.82
N VAL A 227 -12.71 1.31 10.69
CA VAL A 227 -12.50 2.29 11.78
C VAL A 227 -13.45 2.05 12.95
N SER A 228 -14.67 1.60 12.65
CA SER A 228 -15.68 1.32 13.67
C SER A 228 -15.66 -0.11 14.21
N SER A 229 -14.82 -1.00 13.67
CA SER A 229 -14.77 -2.40 14.13
C SER A 229 -14.07 -2.58 15.47
N SER A 230 -14.45 -3.64 16.19
CA SER A 230 -13.70 -4.13 17.34
C SER A 230 -12.42 -4.86 16.93
N ILE A 231 -12.41 -5.49 15.76
CA ILE A 231 -11.25 -6.22 15.22
C ILE A 231 -11.32 -6.39 13.70
N VAL A 232 -10.16 -6.34 13.05
CA VAL A 232 -9.99 -6.66 11.63
C VAL A 232 -9.19 -7.96 11.45
N ILE A 233 -9.72 -8.92 10.69
CA ILE A 233 -9.02 -10.16 10.33
C ILE A 233 -8.81 -10.15 8.81
N THR A 234 -7.55 -10.13 8.36
CA THR A 234 -7.27 -9.76 6.96
C THR A 234 -6.09 -10.49 6.34
N GLU A 235 -6.28 -10.90 5.09
CA GLU A 235 -5.23 -11.40 4.21
C GLU A 235 -4.61 -10.32 3.33
N ARG A 236 -5.10 -9.09 3.47
CA ARG A 236 -4.75 -7.93 2.65
C ARG A 236 -3.94 -6.94 3.48
N PHE A 237 -2.93 -6.35 2.84
CA PHE A 237 -2.02 -5.43 3.52
C PHE A 237 -2.70 -4.14 3.98
N HIS A 238 -3.43 -3.46 3.09
CA HIS A 238 -3.95 -2.13 3.39
C HIS A 238 -5.07 -2.10 4.44
N PRO A 239 -5.99 -3.10 4.52
CA PRO A 239 -6.89 -3.16 5.66
C PRO A 239 -6.16 -3.26 7.01
N ALA A 240 -5.06 -4.00 7.09
CA ALA A 240 -4.24 -4.05 8.30
C ALA A 240 -3.54 -2.71 8.58
N LEU A 241 -3.07 -2.02 7.54
CA LEU A 241 -2.45 -0.69 7.68
C LEU A 241 -3.44 0.34 8.22
N VAL A 242 -4.66 0.36 7.69
CA VAL A 242 -5.74 1.25 8.18
C VAL A 242 -6.10 0.91 9.61
N ALA A 243 -6.32 -0.38 9.92
CA ALA A 243 -6.63 -0.82 11.29
C ALA A 243 -5.52 -0.39 12.27
N ALA A 244 -4.25 -0.58 11.90
CA ALA A 244 -3.13 -0.16 12.73
C ALA A 244 -3.05 1.36 12.93
N TYR A 245 -3.33 2.15 11.89
CA TYR A 245 -3.32 3.62 11.99
C TYR A 245 -4.43 4.15 12.91
N PHE A 246 -5.62 3.57 12.87
CA PHE A 246 -6.73 3.91 13.76
C PHE A 246 -6.72 3.11 15.09
N GLU A 247 -5.66 2.34 15.33
CA GLU A 247 -5.45 1.55 16.54
C GLU A 247 -6.59 0.55 16.82
N VAL A 248 -7.23 0.08 15.75
CA VAL A 248 -8.18 -1.01 15.76
C VAL A 248 -7.41 -2.34 15.86
N PRO A 249 -7.73 -3.22 16.83
CA PRO A 249 -7.16 -4.56 16.93
C PRO A 249 -7.19 -5.29 15.58
N PHE A 250 -6.11 -6.00 15.20
CA PHE A 250 -6.06 -6.69 13.91
C PHE A 250 -5.28 -8.00 13.96
N ILE A 251 -5.65 -8.92 13.07
CA ILE A 251 -4.91 -10.16 12.79
C ILE A 251 -4.62 -10.23 11.29
N ILE A 252 -3.33 -10.29 10.95
CA ILE A 252 -2.83 -10.45 9.59
C ILE A 252 -2.69 -11.94 9.30
N VAL A 253 -3.41 -12.43 8.29
CA VAL A 253 -3.41 -13.82 7.87
C VAL A 253 -2.59 -13.98 6.59
N ASP A 254 -1.51 -14.76 6.63
CA ASP A 254 -0.68 -15.13 5.47
C ASP A 254 -0.32 -13.98 4.49
N CYS A 255 -0.01 -12.80 5.04
CA CYS A 255 0.36 -11.63 4.25
C CYS A 255 1.82 -11.22 4.50
N GLN A 256 2.72 -11.71 3.65
CA GLN A 256 4.15 -11.38 3.72
C GLN A 256 4.43 -9.88 3.59
N LYS A 257 3.66 -9.17 2.76
CA LYS A 257 3.81 -7.71 2.56
C LYS A 257 3.55 -6.96 3.88
N ALA A 258 2.47 -7.32 4.57
CA ALA A 258 2.14 -6.76 5.87
C ALA A 258 3.20 -7.13 6.92
N ARG A 259 3.61 -8.40 7.00
CA ARG A 259 4.67 -8.82 7.93
C ARG A 259 5.94 -8.00 7.78
N ARG A 260 6.41 -7.79 6.54
CA ARG A 260 7.58 -6.95 6.26
C ARG A 260 7.42 -5.51 6.73
N PHE A 261 6.28 -4.89 6.42
CA PHE A 261 5.98 -3.52 6.84
C PHE A 261 5.94 -3.39 8.36
N PHE A 262 5.17 -4.25 9.02
CA PHE A 262 4.95 -4.20 10.46
C PHE A 262 6.18 -4.53 11.30
N THR A 263 7.23 -5.15 10.75
CA THR A 263 8.51 -5.31 11.48
C THR A 263 9.13 -3.98 11.96
N ARG A 264 8.75 -2.85 11.35
CA ARG A 264 9.14 -1.50 11.81
C ARG A 264 8.34 -1.04 13.03
N TYR A 265 7.10 -1.51 13.18
CA TYR A 265 6.11 -0.99 14.13
C TYR A 265 5.90 -1.90 15.33
N THR A 266 5.91 -3.22 15.13
CA THR A 266 5.75 -4.22 16.20
C THR A 266 6.57 -5.47 15.90
N LYS A 267 7.00 -6.15 16.97
CA LYS A 267 7.64 -7.48 16.93
C LYS A 267 6.72 -8.57 17.49
N GLU A 268 5.50 -8.21 17.87
CA GLU A 268 4.57 -9.13 18.54
C GLU A 268 3.92 -10.07 17.53
N ASP A 269 4.11 -11.38 17.72
CA ASP A 269 3.65 -12.39 16.76
C ASP A 269 2.14 -12.63 16.79
N HIS A 270 1.42 -12.19 17.84
CA HIS A 270 -0.03 -12.39 17.92
C HIS A 270 -0.82 -11.59 16.87
N PHE A 271 -0.22 -10.55 16.27
CA PHE A 271 -0.83 -9.82 15.15
C PHE A 271 -0.74 -10.58 13.82
N PHE A 272 -0.05 -11.72 13.77
CA PHE A 272 0.15 -12.49 12.56
C PHE A 272 -0.28 -13.93 12.75
N SER A 273 -1.01 -14.50 11.80
CA SER A 273 -1.43 -15.89 11.82
C SER A 273 -1.16 -16.56 10.47
N LYS A 274 -0.96 -17.88 10.50
CA LYS A 274 -1.18 -18.68 9.28
C LYS A 274 -2.66 -18.68 8.92
N ARG A 275 -2.99 -19.12 7.71
CA ARG A 275 -4.36 -19.42 7.27
C ARG A 275 -4.91 -20.68 7.95
N ASP A 276 -5.01 -20.64 9.28
CA ASP A 276 -5.56 -21.68 10.14
C ASP A 276 -6.62 -21.06 11.08
N PRO A 277 -7.92 -21.42 10.93
CA PRO A 277 -9.00 -20.89 11.75
C PRO A 277 -8.81 -21.10 13.25
N LEU A 278 -8.19 -22.21 13.66
CA LEU A 278 -7.95 -22.48 15.08
C LEU A 278 -6.90 -21.51 15.63
N GLU A 279 -5.77 -21.37 14.94
CA GLU A 279 -4.72 -20.40 15.31
C GLU A 279 -5.27 -18.96 15.39
N ILE A 280 -6.10 -18.56 14.42
CA ILE A 280 -6.74 -17.23 14.41
C ILE A 280 -7.65 -17.08 15.64
N SER A 281 -8.50 -18.07 15.93
CA SER A 281 -9.43 -18.00 17.06
C SER A 281 -8.73 -17.87 18.41
N LEU A 282 -7.60 -18.57 18.60
CA LEU A 282 -6.80 -18.46 19.83
C LEU A 282 -6.16 -17.06 20.01
N LYS A 283 -5.92 -16.34 18.91
CA LYS A 283 -5.32 -14.99 18.93
C LYS A 283 -6.34 -13.88 19.20
N VAL A 284 -7.61 -14.06 18.85
CA VAL A 284 -8.69 -13.08 19.07
C VAL A 284 -8.69 -12.48 20.48
N PRO A 285 -8.78 -13.27 21.59
CA PRO A 285 -8.83 -12.70 22.93
C PRO A 285 -7.52 -12.01 23.35
N VAL A 286 -6.38 -12.41 22.77
CA VAL A 286 -5.07 -11.80 23.05
C VAL A 286 -4.99 -10.42 22.41
N VAL A 287 -5.34 -10.31 21.14
CA VAL A 287 -5.24 -9.06 20.37
C VAL A 287 -6.25 -8.03 20.86
N LEU A 288 -7.48 -8.44 21.22
CA LEU A 288 -8.51 -7.53 21.75
C LEU A 288 -8.13 -6.86 23.07
N LYS A 289 -7.27 -7.50 23.88
CA LYS A 289 -6.80 -6.96 25.17
C LYS A 289 -5.54 -6.09 25.04
N LYS A 290 -4.96 -6.00 23.84
CA LYS A 290 -3.72 -5.28 23.60
C LYS A 290 -3.99 -3.82 23.27
N GLU A 291 -3.31 -2.93 23.97
CA GLU A 291 -3.27 -1.51 23.64
C GLU A 291 -2.32 -1.30 22.45
N LEU A 292 -2.85 -0.74 21.35
CA LEU A 292 -2.06 -0.37 20.18
C LEU A 292 -1.62 1.09 20.33
N LYS A 293 -0.30 1.34 20.26
CA LYS A 293 0.31 2.69 20.25
C LYS A 293 1.11 2.88 18.97
N LEU A 294 0.41 2.84 17.84
CA LEU A 294 1.05 2.83 16.51
C LEU A 294 0.80 4.13 15.74
N LYS A 295 -0.31 4.83 16.01
CA LYS A 295 -0.77 5.98 15.22
C LYS A 295 0.28 7.08 15.14
N GLU A 296 0.77 7.56 16.28
CA GLU A 296 1.72 8.68 16.33
C GLU A 296 3.06 8.34 15.67
N LYS A 297 3.55 7.10 15.85
CA LYS A 297 4.77 6.65 15.16
C LYS A 297 4.58 6.59 13.64
N MET A 298 3.44 6.07 13.18
CA MET A 298 3.11 6.02 11.75
C MET A 298 2.97 7.41 11.14
N LYS A 299 2.36 8.36 11.87
CA LYS A 299 2.29 9.77 11.48
C LYS A 299 3.66 10.41 11.34
N ASN A 300 4.53 10.25 12.35
CA ASN A 300 5.88 10.82 12.33
C ASN A 300 6.68 10.28 11.13
N ASP A 301 6.64 8.97 10.88
CA ASP A 301 7.27 8.36 9.70
C ASP A 301 6.73 8.94 8.38
N ALA A 302 5.42 9.22 8.31
CA ALA A 302 4.80 9.81 7.13
C ALA A 302 5.21 11.28 6.92
N ILE A 303 5.32 12.07 8.01
CA ILE A 303 5.81 13.46 7.97
C ILE A 303 7.27 13.49 7.50
N GLU A 304 8.13 12.66 8.08
CA GLU A 304 9.53 12.53 7.65
C GLU A 304 9.61 12.16 6.16
N MET A 305 8.78 11.21 5.72
CA MET A 305 8.70 10.80 4.33
C MET A 305 8.26 11.94 3.39
N LYS A 306 7.32 12.81 3.80
CA LYS A 306 6.93 14.02 3.04
C LYS A 306 8.13 14.98 2.89
N GLU A 307 8.84 15.26 3.97
CA GLU A 307 9.99 16.16 3.95
C GLU A 307 11.16 15.59 3.13
N MET A 308 11.39 14.28 3.16
CA MET A 308 12.35 13.62 2.27
C MET A 308 12.00 13.84 0.80
N LEU A 309 10.74 13.65 0.40
CA LEU A 309 10.32 13.88 -0.98
C LEU A 309 10.54 15.34 -1.40
N LYS A 310 10.16 16.29 -0.53
CA LYS A 310 10.35 17.71 -0.75
C LYS A 310 11.84 18.08 -0.91
N GLY A 311 12.71 17.51 -0.08
CA GLY A 311 14.16 17.69 -0.19
C GLY A 311 14.74 17.15 -1.50
N VAL A 312 14.33 15.94 -1.89
CA VAL A 312 14.76 15.32 -3.16
C VAL A 312 14.31 16.16 -4.36
N LEU A 313 13.07 16.64 -4.37
CA LEU A 313 12.53 17.43 -5.46
C LEU A 313 13.14 18.84 -5.56
N LYS A 314 13.56 19.46 -4.45
CA LYS A 314 14.28 20.75 -4.45
C LYS A 314 15.70 20.65 -5.00
N GLY A 315 16.31 19.48 -4.94
CA GLY A 315 17.67 19.24 -5.43
C GLY A 315 17.78 19.06 -6.94
N TRP A 316 16.66 19.08 -7.66
CA TRP A 316 16.56 18.76 -9.09
C TRP A 316 15.87 19.83 -9.93
#